data_AF-A0A4R2MFW7-F1
#
_entry.id   AF-A0A4R2MFW7-F1
#
_cell.length_a   1.000
_cell.length_b   1.000
_cell.length_c   1.000
_cell.angle_alpha   90.00
_cell.angle_beta   90.00
_cell.angle_gamma   90.00
#
_symmetry.space_group_name_H-M   'P 1'
#
loop_
_entity.id
_entity.type
_entity.pdbx_description
1 polymer ?
#
loop_
_entity_poly.entity_id
_entity_poly.type
_entity_poly.pdbx_seq_one_letter_code
_entity_poly.pdbx_strand_id
1 'polypeptide(L)'
;MTTRQAIAEGLISCRNILLGDRTNEHVLPCLEKVLADLDSITVSSTRKIVECCAAEAVDQIKGANFVSAGRILNLIHNLPLNQASEQRWDVDYFLSIELPTFLEHFEEIKSARLIALFVCKQIACQYLPDGS
;
A
#
# COMPACT_ATOMS: atom_id res chain seq x y z
N MET A 1 -16.99 -14.04 2.53
CA MET A 1 -15.79 -13.21 2.27
C MET A 1 -15.86 -12.00 3.21
N THR A 2 -14.81 -11.72 3.97
CA THR A 2 -14.82 -10.52 4.85
C THR A 2 -14.37 -9.30 4.05
N THR A 3 -14.83 -8.10 4.39
CA THR A 3 -14.40 -6.84 3.75
C THR A 3 -12.87 -6.71 3.70
N ARG A 4 -12.18 -7.12 4.77
CA ARG A 4 -10.71 -7.14 4.84
C ARG A 4 -10.06 -8.08 3.82
N GLN A 5 -10.65 -9.25 3.61
CA GLN A 5 -10.17 -10.19 2.59
C GLN A 5 -10.31 -9.58 1.20
N ALA A 6 -11.42 -8.86 0.95
CA ALA A 6 -11.62 -8.13 -0.30
C ALA A 6 -10.59 -7.02 -0.51
N ILE A 7 -10.17 -6.31 0.56
CA ILE A 7 -9.10 -5.31 0.48
C ILE A 7 -7.78 -5.96 0.09
N ALA A 8 -7.37 -7.03 0.78
CA ALA A 8 -6.11 -7.71 0.49
C ALA A 8 -6.08 -8.27 -0.94
N GLU A 9 -7.15 -8.95 -1.35
CA GLU A 9 -7.32 -9.46 -2.71
C GLU A 9 -7.32 -8.33 -3.74
N GLY A 10 -7.95 -7.20 -3.44
CA GLY A 10 -7.99 -6.03 -4.30
C GLY A 10 -6.61 -5.41 -4.52
N LEU A 11 -5.85 -5.19 -3.45
CA LEU A 11 -4.48 -4.67 -3.53
C LEU A 11 -3.56 -5.60 -4.32
N ILE A 12 -3.60 -6.91 -4.03
CA ILE A 12 -2.78 -7.93 -4.72
C ILE A 12 -3.16 -8.02 -6.21
N SER A 13 -4.46 -8.08 -6.52
CA SER A 13 -4.96 -8.20 -7.89
C SER A 13 -4.57 -6.98 -8.73
N CYS A 14 -4.80 -5.78 -8.22
CA CYS A 14 -4.44 -4.53 -8.90
C CYS A 14 -2.93 -4.43 -9.14
N ARG A 15 -2.12 -4.73 -8.11
CA ARG A 15 -0.66 -4.79 -8.22
C ARG A 15 -0.21 -5.75 -9.32
N ASN A 16 -0.73 -6.97 -9.35
CA ASN A 16 -0.34 -7.99 -10.34
C ASN A 16 -0.72 -7.58 -11.77
N ILE A 17 -1.89 -6.97 -11.96
CA ILE A 17 -2.33 -6.48 -13.27
C ILE A 17 -1.37 -5.38 -13.75
N LEU A 18 -1.09 -4.38 -12.91
CA LEU A 18 -0.26 -3.23 -13.28
C LEU A 18 1.21 -3.59 -13.52
N LEU A 19 1.79 -4.44 -12.67
CA LEU A 19 3.18 -4.90 -12.85
C LEU A 19 3.35 -5.88 -14.03
N GLY A 20 2.27 -6.50 -14.49
CA GLY A 20 2.27 -7.33 -15.70
C GLY A 20 2.20 -6.54 -17.01
N ASP A 21 2.34 -5.21 -16.96
CA ASP A 21 2.12 -4.27 -18.07
C ASP A 21 0.74 -4.43 -18.73
N ARG A 22 -0.26 -4.75 -17.90
CA ARG A 22 -1.65 -4.88 -18.33
C ARG A 22 -2.47 -3.77 -17.69
N THR A 23 -3.36 -3.20 -18.47
CA THR A 23 -4.41 -2.31 -17.97
C THR A 23 -5.73 -3.05 -18.01
N ASN A 24 -6.48 -3.04 -16.92
CA ASN A 24 -7.82 -3.62 -16.85
C ASN A 24 -8.79 -2.54 -16.37
N GLU A 25 -9.95 -2.45 -17.01
CA GLU A 25 -11.05 -1.57 -16.63
C GLU A 25 -11.51 -1.75 -15.18
N HIS A 26 -11.18 -2.88 -14.56
CA HIS A 26 -11.50 -3.20 -13.17
C HIS A 26 -10.48 -2.68 -12.14
N VAL A 27 -9.27 -2.26 -12.54
CA VAL A 27 -8.25 -1.82 -11.56
C VAL A 27 -8.73 -0.59 -10.79
N LEU A 28 -9.20 0.44 -11.50
CA LEU A 28 -9.63 1.68 -10.88
C LEU A 28 -10.85 1.49 -9.97
N PRO A 29 -11.96 0.85 -10.41
CA PRO A 29 -13.08 0.54 -9.53
C PRO A 29 -12.69 -0.33 -8.31
N CYS A 30 -11.72 -1.23 -8.47
CA CYS A 30 -11.25 -2.06 -7.36
C CYS A 30 -10.53 -1.22 -6.30
N LEU A 31 -9.63 -0.31 -6.69
CA LEU A 31 -8.95 0.59 -5.75
C LEU A 31 -9.90 1.60 -5.11
N GLU A 32 -10.87 2.12 -5.85
CA GLU A 32 -11.92 2.99 -5.29
C GLU A 32 -12.74 2.26 -4.23
N LYS A 33 -13.02 0.97 -4.44
CA LYS A 33 -13.66 0.13 -3.41
C LYS A 33 -12.77 -0.09 -2.19
N VAL A 34 -11.47 -0.32 -2.37
CA VAL A 34 -10.51 -0.41 -1.25
C VAL A 34 -10.55 0.86 -0.41
N LEU A 35 -10.57 2.02 -1.06
CA LEU A 35 -10.67 3.33 -0.38
C LEU A 35 -12.02 3.49 0.36
N ALA A 36 -13.13 3.01 -0.21
CA ALA A 36 -14.43 3.04 0.44
C ALA A 36 -14.52 2.13 1.68
N ASP A 37 -13.71 1.06 1.73
CA ASP A 37 -13.74 0.03 2.77
C ASP A 37 -12.65 0.21 3.86
N LEU A 38 -11.92 1.33 3.87
CA LEU A 38 -10.78 1.59 4.77
C LEU A 38 -11.08 1.40 6.26
N ASP A 39 -12.30 1.72 6.70
CA ASP A 39 -12.71 1.58 8.11
C ASP A 39 -12.67 0.14 8.61
N SER A 40 -12.66 -0.84 7.70
CA SER A 40 -12.51 -2.26 8.04
C SER A 40 -11.08 -2.65 8.44
N ILE A 41 -10.08 -1.80 8.17
CA ILE A 41 -8.69 -1.98 8.59
C ILE A 41 -8.55 -1.53 10.04
N THR A 42 -8.27 -2.45 10.97
CA THR A 42 -8.23 -2.13 12.41
C THR A 42 -6.86 -1.67 12.92
N VAL A 43 -5.82 -1.77 12.09
CA VAL A 43 -4.48 -1.24 12.38
C VAL A 43 -4.42 0.20 11.88
N SER A 44 -4.29 1.17 12.80
CA SER A 44 -4.38 2.60 12.47
C SER A 44 -3.29 3.08 11.50
N SER A 45 -2.05 2.63 11.70
CA SER A 45 -0.92 2.92 10.80
C SER A 45 -1.18 2.35 9.41
N THR A 46 -1.54 1.06 9.31
CA THR A 46 -1.88 0.42 8.03
C THR A 46 -3.01 1.15 7.32
N ARG A 47 -4.08 1.54 8.02
CA ARG A 47 -5.20 2.27 7.40
C ARG A 47 -4.74 3.55 6.72
N LYS A 48 -3.94 4.36 7.42
CA LYS A 48 -3.39 5.62 6.89
C LYS A 48 -2.44 5.38 5.73
N ILE A 49 -1.61 4.34 5.80
CA ILE A 49 -0.71 3.95 4.70
C ILE A 49 -1.52 3.55 3.47
N VAL A 50 -2.50 2.66 3.63
CA VAL A 50 -3.33 2.18 2.51
C VAL A 50 -4.13 3.33 1.91
N GLU A 51 -4.72 4.22 2.71
CA GLU A 51 -5.41 5.41 2.23
C GLU A 51 -4.52 6.28 1.34
N CYS A 52 -3.33 6.66 1.85
CA CYS A 52 -2.39 7.51 1.12
C CYS A 52 -1.89 6.85 -0.16
N CYS A 53 -1.43 5.61 -0.08
CA CYS A 53 -0.82 4.90 -1.20
C CYS A 53 -1.84 4.47 -2.25
N ALA A 54 -3.05 4.04 -1.86
CA ALA A 54 -4.09 3.70 -2.82
C ALA A 54 -4.64 4.94 -3.54
N ALA A 55 -4.77 6.07 -2.84
CA ALA A 55 -5.15 7.34 -3.48
C ALA A 55 -4.10 7.80 -4.51
N GLU A 56 -2.81 7.76 -4.16
CA GLU A 56 -1.73 8.09 -5.10
C GLU A 56 -1.70 7.11 -6.29
N ALA A 57 -1.91 5.81 -6.07
CA ALA A 57 -2.00 4.83 -7.15
C ALA A 57 -3.18 5.13 -8.09
N VAL A 58 -4.34 5.52 -7.56
CA VAL A 58 -5.50 5.96 -8.36
C VAL A 58 -5.16 7.16 -9.23
N ASP A 59 -4.51 8.19 -8.67
CA ASP A 59 -4.11 9.39 -9.42
C ASP A 59 -3.08 9.05 -10.51
N GLN A 60 -2.17 8.12 -10.23
CA GLN A 60 -1.19 7.67 -11.20
C GLN A 60 -1.82 6.86 -12.33
N ILE A 61 -2.78 5.99 -12.05
CA ILE A 61 -3.57 5.28 -13.08
C ILE A 61 -4.31 6.28 -13.97
N LYS A 62 -4.96 7.29 -13.39
CA LYS A 62 -5.64 8.36 -14.15
C LYS A 62 -4.68 9.16 -15.02
N GLY A 63 -3.43 9.31 -14.57
CA GLY A 63 -2.34 9.92 -15.33
C GLY A 63 -1.57 8.96 -16.26
N ALA A 64 -2.06 7.74 -16.49
CA ALA A 64 -1.42 6.69 -17.30
C ALA A 64 -0.03 6.22 -16.82
N ASN A 65 0.30 6.44 -15.53
CA ASN A 65 1.56 6.00 -14.90
C ASN A 65 1.38 4.62 -14.24
N PHE A 66 1.07 3.60 -15.03
CA PHE A 66 0.67 2.28 -14.52
C PHE A 66 1.77 1.54 -13.76
N VAL A 67 3.01 1.58 -14.25
CA VAL A 67 4.15 0.94 -13.58
C VAL A 67 4.37 1.55 -12.20
N SER A 68 4.40 2.89 -12.12
CA SER A 68 4.52 3.63 -10.87
C SER A 68 3.41 3.24 -9.88
N ALA A 69 2.15 3.19 -10.33
CA ALA A 69 1.03 2.75 -9.50
C ALA A 69 1.20 1.30 -9.00
N GLY A 70 1.64 0.39 -9.88
CA GLY A 70 1.91 -1.01 -9.54
C GLY A 70 2.99 -1.15 -8.46
N ARG A 71 4.05 -0.34 -8.54
CA ARG A 71 5.13 -0.31 -7.53
C ARG A 71 4.66 0.23 -6.18
N ILE A 72 3.78 1.23 -6.17
CA ILE A 72 3.17 1.73 -4.93
C ILE A 72 2.32 0.65 -4.27
N LEU A 73 1.48 -0.04 -5.05
CA LEU A 73 0.68 -1.15 -4.51
C LEU A 73 1.55 -2.32 -4.05
N ASN A 74 2.68 -2.56 -4.72
CA ASN A 74 3.67 -3.56 -4.30
C ASN A 74 4.22 -3.26 -2.90
N LEU A 75 4.45 -2.00 -2.56
CA LEU A 75 4.92 -1.65 -1.22
C LEU A 75 3.89 -2.02 -0.13
N ILE A 76 2.59 -1.90 -0.41
CA ILE A 76 1.55 -1.98 0.65
C ILE A 76 0.75 -3.27 0.68
N HIS A 77 0.88 -4.16 -0.32
CA HIS A 77 -0.03 -5.30 -0.48
C HIS A 77 -0.02 -6.32 0.68
N ASN A 78 1.08 -6.38 1.45
CA ASN A 78 1.26 -7.31 2.56
C ASN A 78 1.08 -6.67 3.94
N LEU A 79 0.64 -5.41 4.03
CA LEU A 79 0.49 -4.74 5.31
C LEU A 79 -0.60 -5.41 6.18
N PRO A 80 -0.43 -5.44 7.51
CA PRO A 80 -1.38 -6.09 8.39
C PRO A 80 -2.69 -5.30 8.47
N LEU A 81 -3.78 -5.89 7.97
CA LEU A 81 -5.10 -5.23 7.95
C LEU A 81 -5.84 -5.32 9.30
N ASN A 82 -5.34 -6.13 10.23
CA ASN A 82 -5.91 -6.27 11.58
C ASN A 82 -4.86 -6.65 12.64
N GLN A 83 -5.26 -6.58 13.90
CA GLN A 83 -4.42 -6.88 15.07
C GLN A 83 -3.77 -8.27 15.05
N ALA A 84 -4.51 -9.31 14.61
CA ALA A 84 -3.96 -10.66 14.53
C ALA A 84 -2.90 -10.81 13.41
N SER A 85 -3.05 -10.08 12.30
CA SER A 85 -2.00 -9.99 11.28
C SER A 85 -0.83 -9.11 11.73
N GLU A 86 -1.08 -8.06 12.52
CA GLU A 86 -0.06 -7.14 13.03
C GLU A 86 0.92 -7.85 13.96
N GLN A 87 0.41 -8.70 14.86
CA GLN A 87 1.25 -9.49 15.77
C GLN A 87 2.16 -10.50 15.06
N ARG A 88 1.83 -10.87 13.82
CA ARG A 88 2.61 -11.79 12.99
C ARG A 88 3.35 -11.09 11.86
N TRP A 89 3.23 -9.77 11.79
CA TRP A 89 3.83 -9.00 10.72
C TRP A 89 5.33 -8.86 10.99
N ASP A 90 6.12 -9.28 10.02
CA ASP A 90 7.57 -9.14 10.06
C ASP A 90 7.94 -7.72 9.59
N VAL A 91 8.01 -6.80 10.56
CA VAL A 91 8.40 -5.41 10.31
C VAL A 91 9.85 -5.32 9.85
N ASP A 92 10.72 -6.22 10.32
CA ASP A 92 12.13 -6.23 9.94
C ASP A 92 12.28 -6.65 8.47
N TYR A 93 11.51 -7.63 8.00
CA TYR A 93 11.42 -7.99 6.58
C TYR A 93 10.91 -6.80 5.75
N PHE A 94 9.87 -6.10 6.20
CA PHE A 94 9.38 -4.93 5.49
C PHE A 94 10.46 -3.85 5.33
N LEU A 95 11.17 -3.53 6.41
CA LEU A 95 12.21 -2.49 6.43
C LEU A 95 13.48 -2.90 5.69
N SER A 96 13.81 -4.20 5.65
CA SER A 96 15.05 -4.71 5.03
C SER A 96 14.87 -5.19 3.59
N ILE A 97 13.65 -5.51 3.15
CA ILE A 97 13.38 -6.08 1.82
C ILE A 97 12.35 -5.24 1.04
N GLU A 98 11.12 -5.11 1.53
CA GLU A 98 10.02 -4.49 0.77
C GLU A 98 10.26 -3.00 0.50
N LEU A 99 10.64 -2.24 1.54
CA LEU A 99 10.93 -0.81 1.42
C LEU A 99 12.18 -0.54 0.55
N PRO A 100 13.33 -1.22 0.75
CA PRO A 100 14.46 -1.09 -0.15
C PRO A 100 14.12 -1.43 -1.61
N THR A 101 13.38 -2.52 -1.84
CA THR A 101 12.95 -2.90 -3.20
C THR A 101 12.09 -1.80 -3.86
N PHE A 102 11.23 -1.14 -3.10
CA PHE A 102 10.49 0.03 -3.59
C PHE A 102 11.42 1.20 -3.94
N LEU A 103 12.43 1.46 -3.11
CA LEU A 103 13.39 2.55 -3.31
C LEU A 103 14.39 2.30 -4.45
N GLU A 104 14.68 1.05 -4.80
CA GLU A 104 15.47 0.71 -5.99
C GLU A 104 14.84 1.24 -7.28
N HIS A 105 13.52 1.43 -7.30
CA HIS A 105 12.76 1.96 -8.43
C HIS A 105 12.37 3.44 -8.26
N PHE A 106 13.08 4.23 -7.43
CA PHE A 106 12.64 5.58 -7.09
C PHE A 106 12.44 6.52 -8.29
N GLU A 107 13.19 6.33 -9.39
CA GLU A 107 13.09 7.15 -10.60
C GLU A 107 11.84 6.83 -11.42
N GLU A 108 11.34 5.59 -11.33
CA GLU A 108 10.13 5.14 -12.01
C GLU A 108 8.85 5.51 -11.25
N ILE A 109 8.99 5.88 -9.97
CA ILE A 109 7.87 6.07 -9.06
C ILE A 109 7.64 7.55 -8.81
N LYS A 110 6.53 8.07 -9.34
CA LYS A 110 6.08 9.42 -9.01
C LYS A 110 5.78 9.49 -7.51
N SER A 111 6.26 10.56 -6.86
CA SER A 111 6.10 10.80 -5.43
C SER A 111 6.83 9.79 -4.51
N ALA A 112 7.78 8.99 -5.01
CA ALA A 112 8.48 7.95 -4.24
C ALA A 112 8.98 8.40 -2.87
N ARG A 113 9.66 9.55 -2.83
CA ARG A 113 10.22 10.12 -1.60
C ARG A 113 9.14 10.45 -0.57
N LEU A 114 8.02 11.03 -1.03
CA LEU A 114 6.92 11.40 -0.15
C LEU A 114 6.26 10.14 0.42
N ILE A 115 6.04 9.13 -0.42
CA ILE A 115 5.46 7.85 -0.01
C ILE A 115 6.35 7.16 1.00
N ALA A 116 7.64 7.01 0.72
CA ALA A 116 8.58 6.35 1.62
C ALA A 116 8.65 7.04 2.98
N LEU A 117 8.76 8.38 3.00
CA LEU A 117 8.76 9.14 4.25
C LEU A 117 7.45 9.03 5.01
N PHE A 118 6.31 9.04 4.31
CA PHE A 118 5.00 8.89 4.93
C PHE A 118 4.83 7.50 5.55
N VAL A 119 5.19 6.44 4.83
CA VAL A 119 5.13 5.06 5.31
C VAL A 119 6.03 4.88 6.53
N CYS A 120 7.28 5.32 6.47
CA CYS A 120 8.20 5.27 7.60
C CYS A 120 7.65 6.04 8.81
N LYS A 121 7.03 7.21 8.60
CA LYS A 121 6.38 7.96 9.68
C LYS A 121 5.25 7.17 10.33
N GLN A 122 4.35 6.56 9.55
CA GLN A 122 3.23 5.80 10.11
C GLN A 122 3.68 4.55 10.87
N ILE A 123 4.71 3.86 10.36
CA ILE A 123 5.33 2.72 11.06
C ILE A 123 6.02 3.21 12.34
N ALA A 124 6.80 4.29 12.27
CA ALA A 124 7.46 4.86 13.44
C ALA A 124 6.46 5.21 14.55
N CYS A 125 5.33 5.86 14.22
CA CYS A 125 4.28 6.19 15.20
C CYS A 125 3.62 4.95 15.85
N GLN A 126 3.80 3.76 15.28
CA GLN A 126 3.28 2.51 15.84
C GLN A 126 4.24 1.88 16.85
N TYR A 127 5.55 2.05 16.65
CA TYR A 127 6.58 1.35 17.44
C TYR A 127 7.41 2.26 18.36
N LEU A 128 7.47 3.55 18.06
CA LEU A 128 8.14 4.52 18.91
C LEU A 128 7.11 5.10 19.89
N PRO A 129 7.42 5.13 21.20
CA PRO A 129 6.57 5.84 22.15
C PRO A 129 6.51 7.33 21.77
N ASP A 130 5.33 7.94 21.92
CA ASP A 130 5.23 9.39 21.94
C ASP A 130 6.19 9.89 23.03
N GLY A 131 7.19 10.68 22.62
CA GLY A 131 8.37 10.98 23.44
C GLY A 131 8.06 11.26 24.92
N SER A 132 8.74 10.53 25.79
CA SER A 132 8.80 10.75 27.24
C SER A 132 9.31 12.15 27.59
#